data_AF-D3I9H4-F1
#
_entry.id   AF-D3I9H4-F1
#
_cell.length_a   1.000
_cell.length_b   1.000
_cell.length_c   1.000
_cell.angle_alpha   90.00
_cell.angle_beta   90.00
_cell.angle_gamma   90.00
#
_symmetry.space_group_name_H-M   'P 1'
#
loop_
_entity.id
_entity.type
_entity.pdbx_description
1 polymer ?
#
loop_
_entity_poly.entity_id
_entity_poly.type
_entity_poly.pdbx_seq_one_letter_code
_entity_poly.pdbx_strand_id
1 'polypeptide(L)'
;MILKVCGMYEKENIRAVIEQGVECIGFNFEQGNPRFVKMYSSYSGIQPDYSSLQIDTIKKNNKILSFTNVKTFGVFKDDMPQNIITRIYNFKLTGVQLNGDEDTVMIDNLKATVIDDIVPSLDVIKTIEVNSYDDFSKALPFKGHADMIFFNFNPDLFSTQNLSKTVDALNRFVSPLPFLVGGLIDTTILNSLREIKNEAFLGLNVDSEIETKERLKDIEKLKSLQQFL
;
A
#
# COMPACT_ATOMS: atom_id res chain seq x y z
N MET A 1 -2.11 14.98 -1.45
CA MET A 1 -2.61 13.59 -1.43
C MET A 1 -1.43 12.66 -1.16
N ILE A 2 -1.67 11.48 -0.59
CA ILE A 2 -0.65 10.47 -0.32
C ILE A 2 -0.52 9.53 -1.53
N LEU A 3 0.71 9.11 -1.84
CA LEU A 3 0.99 8.08 -2.83
C LEU A 3 1.63 6.86 -2.17
N LYS A 4 0.94 5.71 -2.28
CA LYS A 4 1.45 4.41 -1.86
C LYS A 4 1.88 3.60 -3.09
N VAL A 5 3.13 3.12 -3.09
CA VAL A 5 3.68 2.30 -4.18
C VAL A 5 3.82 0.84 -3.74
N CYS A 6 3.02 -0.06 -4.31
CA CYS A 6 3.01 -1.49 -4.01
C CYS A 6 3.92 -2.32 -4.92
N GLY A 7 4.10 -3.59 -4.57
CA GLY A 7 4.76 -4.58 -5.43
C GLY A 7 6.26 -4.36 -5.56
N MET A 8 6.90 -3.78 -4.54
CA MET A 8 8.33 -3.53 -4.54
C MET A 8 9.12 -4.82 -4.36
N TYR A 9 10.14 -5.02 -5.21
CA TYR A 9 10.90 -6.29 -5.28
C TYR A 9 12.41 -6.10 -5.45
N GLU A 10 12.87 -5.22 -6.34
CA GLU A 10 14.30 -5.01 -6.59
C GLU A 10 14.87 -3.92 -5.67
N LYS A 11 16.00 -4.19 -5.02
CA LYS A 11 16.63 -3.29 -4.04
C LYS A 11 16.92 -1.90 -4.61
N GLU A 12 17.54 -1.84 -5.78
CA GLU A 12 17.92 -0.60 -6.46
C GLU A 12 16.68 0.20 -6.86
N ASN A 13 15.61 -0.49 -7.29
CA ASN A 13 14.35 0.15 -7.63
C ASN A 13 13.63 0.71 -6.40
N ILE A 14 13.67 0.01 -5.27
CA ILE A 14 13.16 0.53 -3.99
C ILE A 14 13.84 1.81 -3.60
N ARG A 15 15.16 1.83 -3.67
CA ARG A 15 15.93 3.03 -3.38
C ARG A 15 15.55 4.17 -4.30
N ALA A 16 15.44 3.92 -5.61
CA ALA A 16 15.07 4.93 -6.59
C ALA A 16 13.66 5.50 -6.36
N VAL A 17 12.69 4.65 -5.95
CA VAL A 17 11.33 5.07 -5.59
C VAL A 17 11.33 5.90 -4.30
N ILE A 18 12.05 5.49 -3.27
CA ILE A 18 12.18 6.24 -2.01
C ILE A 18 12.85 7.60 -2.24
N GLU A 19 13.85 7.67 -3.13
CA GLU A 19 14.51 8.93 -3.51
C GLU A 19 13.55 9.92 -4.18
N GLN A 20 12.40 9.47 -4.71
CA GLN A 20 11.33 10.36 -5.19
C GLN A 20 10.48 10.95 -4.06
N GLY A 21 10.73 10.59 -2.80
CA GLY A 21 10.01 11.13 -1.65
C GLY A 21 8.59 10.57 -1.48
N VAL A 22 8.36 9.32 -1.89
CA VAL A 22 7.08 8.64 -1.61
C VAL A 22 6.91 8.41 -0.10
N GLU A 23 5.68 8.51 0.39
CA GLU A 23 5.38 8.36 1.82
C GLU A 23 5.23 6.89 2.23
N CYS A 24 4.74 6.05 1.33
CA CYS A 24 4.40 4.66 1.61
C CYS A 24 4.90 3.72 0.51
N ILE A 25 5.51 2.60 0.89
CA ILE A 25 5.86 1.50 -0.01
C ILE A 25 5.27 0.17 0.48
N GLY A 26 4.97 -0.74 -0.45
CA GLY A 26 4.38 -2.05 -0.19
C GLY A 26 5.23 -3.20 -0.70
N PHE A 27 5.49 -4.18 0.17
CA PHE A 27 6.08 -5.47 -0.14
C PHE A 27 4.98 -6.53 -0.25
N ASN A 28 4.95 -7.27 -1.34
CA ASN A 28 3.91 -8.27 -1.55
C ASN A 28 4.31 -9.63 -0.97
N PHE A 29 3.51 -10.16 -0.04
CA PHE A 29 3.65 -11.48 0.59
C PHE A 29 2.46 -12.41 0.31
N GLU A 30 1.58 -12.06 -0.63
CA GLU A 30 0.52 -12.94 -1.10
C GLU A 30 1.10 -14.13 -1.89
N GLN A 31 0.82 -15.35 -1.42
CA GLN A 31 1.32 -16.54 -2.08
C GLN A 31 0.80 -16.64 -3.53
N GLY A 32 1.69 -17.01 -4.45
CA GLY A 32 1.36 -17.11 -5.88
C GLY A 32 1.34 -15.76 -6.62
N ASN A 33 1.48 -14.63 -5.91
CA ASN A 33 1.58 -13.34 -6.55
C ASN A 33 2.91 -13.22 -7.34
N PRO A 34 2.88 -12.72 -8.59
CA PRO A 34 4.11 -12.53 -9.37
C PRO A 34 5.12 -11.63 -8.67
N ARG A 35 4.70 -10.72 -7.78
CA ARG A 35 5.57 -9.79 -7.04
C ARG A 35 5.97 -10.29 -5.65
N PHE A 36 5.74 -11.57 -5.36
CA PHE A 36 6.01 -12.16 -4.04
C PHE A 36 7.48 -12.01 -3.62
N VAL A 37 7.71 -11.36 -2.49
CA VAL A 37 9.06 -11.15 -1.93
C VAL A 37 9.54 -12.42 -1.23
N LYS A 38 10.52 -13.07 -1.86
CA LYS A 38 11.14 -14.30 -1.34
C LYS A 38 11.99 -14.04 -0.10
N MET A 39 12.04 -15.04 0.78
CA MET A 39 12.97 -15.10 1.90
C MET A 39 14.26 -15.82 1.47
N TYR A 40 15.41 -15.26 1.82
CA TYR A 40 16.67 -16.01 1.79
C TYR A 40 17.13 -16.28 3.22
N SER A 41 17.56 -17.50 3.49
CA SER A 41 18.17 -17.87 4.77
C SER A 41 19.54 -17.23 4.86
N SER A 42 19.76 -16.34 5.83
CA SER A 42 21.05 -15.70 6.06
C SER A 42 21.99 -16.53 6.96
N TYR A 43 21.66 -17.81 7.19
CA TYR A 43 22.33 -18.74 8.14
C TYR A 43 22.40 -18.25 9.61
N SER A 44 21.91 -17.05 9.91
CA SER A 44 21.73 -16.46 11.25
C SER A 44 20.28 -16.05 11.55
N GLY A 45 19.36 -16.37 10.63
CA GLY A 45 17.95 -15.98 10.64
C GLY A 45 17.41 -15.80 9.23
N ILE A 46 16.10 -15.55 9.11
CA ILE A 46 15.51 -15.18 7.82
C ILE A 46 15.63 -13.66 7.65
N GLN A 47 16.38 -13.21 6.65
CA GLN A 47 16.50 -11.78 6.36
C GLN A 47 15.88 -11.47 5.00
N PRO A 48 15.25 -10.29 4.85
CA PRO A 48 14.94 -9.76 3.54
C PRO A 48 16.24 -9.62 2.73
N ASP A 49 16.17 -9.82 1.40
CA ASP A 49 17.28 -9.51 0.48
C ASP A 49 17.65 -8.00 0.46
N TYR A 50 16.88 -7.18 1.20
CA TYR A 50 17.17 -5.80 1.51
C TYR A 50 18.00 -5.59 2.78
N SER A 51 18.58 -6.64 3.39
CA SER A 51 19.43 -6.49 4.58
C SER A 51 20.56 -5.47 4.39
N SER A 52 20.96 -5.24 3.13
CA SER A 52 21.91 -4.22 2.72
C SER A 52 21.34 -2.81 2.43
N LEU A 53 20.03 -2.56 2.67
CA LEU A 53 19.43 -1.22 2.67
C LEU A 53 19.49 -0.55 4.06
N GLN A 54 19.84 -1.29 5.12
CA GLN A 54 19.93 -0.75 6.48
C GLN A 54 21.12 0.19 6.71
N ILE A 55 22.05 0.32 5.76
CA ILE A 55 23.20 1.22 5.91
C ILE A 55 23.49 1.85 4.57
N ASP A 56 22.71 2.84 4.19
CA ASP A 56 23.20 3.91 3.34
C ASP A 56 22.39 5.15 3.69
N THR A 57 22.88 5.88 4.69
CA THR A 57 22.53 7.28 4.83
C THR A 57 23.02 7.99 3.56
N ILE A 58 22.17 8.12 2.55
CA ILE A 58 22.54 8.75 1.29
C ILE A 58 22.58 10.25 1.54
N LYS A 59 23.77 10.79 1.79
CA LYS A 59 24.00 12.24 1.72
C LYS A 59 24.01 12.65 0.25
N LYS A 60 22.84 12.98 -0.30
CA LYS A 60 22.74 13.76 -1.54
C LYS A 60 22.12 15.12 -1.19
N ASN A 61 22.83 16.20 -1.49
CA ASN A 61 22.34 17.58 -1.37
C ASN A 61 21.82 18.01 0.03
N ASN A 62 22.54 17.69 1.10
CA ASN A 62 22.24 18.11 2.48
C ASN A 62 20.84 17.73 3.04
N LYS A 63 20.04 16.91 2.34
CA LYS A 63 18.87 16.22 2.90
C LYS A 63 19.30 14.80 3.27
N ILE A 64 19.20 14.47 4.55
CA ILE A 64 19.31 13.09 5.01
C ILE A 64 18.02 12.38 4.56
N LEU A 65 18.05 11.70 3.42
CA LEU A 65 17.02 10.74 3.03
C LEU A 65 17.30 9.46 3.82
N SER A 66 16.79 9.43 5.04
CA SER A 66 16.77 8.24 5.85
C SER A 66 15.51 7.45 5.52
N PHE A 67 15.65 6.13 5.36
CA PHE A 67 14.52 5.19 5.32
C PHE A 67 13.54 5.39 6.49
N THR A 68 13.95 6.09 7.56
CA THR A 68 13.09 6.40 8.72
C THR A 68 11.82 7.18 8.41
N ASN A 69 11.70 7.82 7.23
CA ASN A 69 10.54 8.66 6.92
C ASN A 69 9.53 8.01 5.97
N VAL A 70 9.76 6.77 5.53
CA VAL A 70 8.84 6.05 4.63
C VAL A 70 8.14 4.94 5.41
N LYS A 71 6.82 4.88 5.32
CA LYS A 71 6.03 3.77 5.88
C LYS A 71 6.15 2.53 5.00
N THR A 72 6.50 1.42 5.61
CA THR A 72 6.66 0.11 4.96
C THR A 72 5.47 -0.77 5.27
N PHE A 73 4.75 -1.20 4.24
CA PHE A 73 3.58 -2.07 4.35
C PHE A 73 3.88 -3.47 3.81
N GLY A 74 3.50 -4.51 4.55
CA GLY A 74 3.41 -5.87 4.01
C GLY A 74 2.00 -6.13 3.48
N VAL A 75 1.87 -6.63 2.25
CA VAL A 75 0.58 -6.99 1.65
C VAL A 75 0.36 -8.48 1.82
N PHE A 76 -0.76 -8.86 2.42
CA PHE A 76 -1.14 -10.24 2.72
C PHE A 76 -2.56 -10.51 2.21
N LYS A 77 -2.87 -11.79 2.01
CA LYS A 77 -4.21 -12.26 1.67
C LYS A 77 -4.43 -13.61 2.31
N ASP A 78 -5.35 -13.66 3.27
CA ASP A 78 -5.74 -14.88 4.00
C ASP A 78 -4.54 -15.64 4.58
N ASP A 79 -3.49 -14.90 4.95
CA ASP A 79 -2.27 -15.49 5.50
C ASP A 79 -2.44 -15.75 7.01
N MET A 80 -1.70 -16.73 7.52
CA MET A 80 -1.74 -17.05 8.94
C MET A 80 -1.18 -15.87 9.75
N PRO A 81 -1.81 -15.48 10.88
CA PRO A 81 -1.31 -14.38 11.71
C PRO A 81 0.17 -14.51 12.10
N GLN A 82 0.63 -15.73 12.38
CA GLN A 82 2.05 -16.01 12.69
C GLN A 82 3.00 -15.63 11.54
N ASN A 83 2.60 -15.86 10.29
CA ASN A 83 3.39 -15.47 9.13
C ASN A 83 3.47 -13.95 9.03
N ILE A 84 2.33 -13.26 9.21
CA ILE A 84 2.25 -11.80 9.18
C ILE A 84 3.16 -11.20 10.27
N ILE A 85 3.08 -11.69 11.51
CA ILE A 85 3.93 -11.27 12.63
C ILE A 85 5.41 -11.47 12.30
N THR A 86 5.76 -12.64 11.75
CA THR A 86 7.13 -12.94 11.34
C THR A 86 7.63 -11.97 10.27
N ARG A 87 6.77 -11.55 9.33
CA ARG A 87 7.11 -10.55 8.31
C ARG A 87 7.24 -9.16 8.89
N ILE A 88 6.36 -8.75 9.80
CA ILE A 88 6.45 -7.47 10.50
C ILE A 88 7.83 -7.31 11.13
N TYR A 89 8.27 -8.32 11.89
CA TYR A 89 9.58 -8.31 12.53
C TYR A 89 10.74 -8.31 11.51
N ASN A 90 10.76 -9.27 10.58
CA ASN A 90 11.91 -9.45 9.68
C ASN A 90 12.09 -8.29 8.68
N PHE A 91 11.00 -7.69 8.22
CA PHE A 91 11.01 -6.60 7.24
C PHE A 91 10.88 -5.22 7.88
N LYS A 92 10.81 -5.14 9.22
CA LYS A 92 10.60 -3.89 9.97
C LYS A 92 9.41 -3.12 9.41
N LEU A 93 8.30 -3.81 9.21
CA LEU A 93 7.08 -3.21 8.65
C LEU A 93 6.47 -2.25 9.66
N THR A 94 6.08 -1.06 9.21
CA THR A 94 5.31 -0.10 10.01
C THR A 94 3.81 -0.31 9.86
N GLY A 95 3.38 -1.12 8.89
CA GLY A 95 1.99 -1.44 8.67
C GLY A 95 1.77 -2.72 7.87
N VAL A 96 0.51 -3.14 7.80
CA VAL A 96 0.05 -4.28 7.00
C VAL A 96 -1.13 -3.87 6.12
N GLN A 97 -1.21 -4.43 4.93
CA GLN A 97 -2.37 -4.35 4.05
C GLN A 97 -2.97 -5.76 3.91
N LEU A 98 -4.25 -5.88 4.20
CA LEU A 98 -4.99 -7.15 4.23
C LEU A 98 -5.97 -7.19 3.04
N ASN A 99 -5.69 -8.07 2.08
CA ASN A 99 -6.43 -8.22 0.82
C ASN A 99 -7.43 -9.38 0.80
N GLY A 100 -7.50 -10.17 1.88
CA GLY A 100 -8.35 -11.34 1.95
C GLY A 100 -9.67 -11.06 2.67
N ASP A 101 -10.21 -12.12 3.28
CA ASP A 101 -11.42 -12.12 4.09
C ASP A 101 -11.11 -11.93 5.59
N GLU A 102 -9.92 -11.41 5.93
CA GLU A 102 -9.53 -11.16 7.33
C GLU A 102 -10.54 -10.23 8.01
N ASP A 103 -11.03 -10.65 9.18
CA ASP A 103 -12.07 -9.96 9.93
C ASP A 103 -11.52 -9.00 10.99
N THR A 104 -12.41 -8.27 11.66
CA THR A 104 -12.03 -7.30 12.70
C THR A 104 -11.37 -7.97 13.90
N VAL A 105 -11.80 -9.19 14.26
CA VAL A 105 -11.25 -9.96 15.39
C VAL A 105 -9.79 -10.33 15.12
N MET A 106 -9.49 -10.79 13.91
CA MET A 106 -8.11 -11.08 13.49
C MET A 106 -7.24 -9.81 13.54
N ILE A 107 -7.74 -8.68 13.05
CA ILE A 107 -7.02 -7.39 13.08
C ILE A 107 -6.70 -6.97 14.50
N ASP A 108 -7.68 -7.02 15.40
CA ASP A 108 -7.50 -6.62 16.80
C ASP A 108 -6.50 -7.52 17.52
N ASN A 109 -6.60 -8.85 17.32
CA ASN A 109 -5.67 -9.81 17.88
C ASN A 109 -4.25 -9.61 17.34
N LEU A 110 -4.10 -9.32 16.04
CA LEU A 110 -2.81 -9.02 15.43
C LEU A 110 -2.20 -7.77 16.08
N LYS A 111 -2.97 -6.67 16.16
CA LYS A 111 -2.53 -5.42 16.80
C LYS A 111 -2.10 -5.65 18.25
N ALA A 112 -2.91 -6.36 19.04
CA ALA A 112 -2.61 -6.66 20.44
C ALA A 112 -1.37 -7.54 20.63
N THR A 113 -1.00 -8.35 19.64
CA THR A 113 0.18 -9.24 19.71
C THR A 113 1.48 -8.53 19.32
N VAL A 114 1.40 -7.49 18.49
CA VAL A 114 2.60 -6.89 17.86
C VAL A 114 2.92 -5.49 18.39
N ILE A 115 1.91 -4.73 18.81
CA ILE A 115 2.12 -3.37 19.33
C ILE A 115 2.79 -3.49 20.71
N ASP A 116 3.76 -2.62 20.96
CA ASP A 116 4.66 -2.57 22.13
C ASP A 116 5.65 -3.73 22.24
N ASP A 117 5.26 -4.96 21.87
CA ASP A 117 6.12 -6.14 21.92
C ASP A 117 7.09 -6.25 20.73
N ILE A 118 6.64 -5.88 19.52
CA ILE A 118 7.41 -6.02 18.27
C ILE A 118 7.63 -4.66 17.59
N VAL A 119 6.59 -3.83 17.53
CA VAL A 119 6.63 -2.47 16.95
C VAL A 119 5.90 -1.49 17.86
N PRO A 120 6.31 -0.22 17.93
CA PRO A 120 5.63 0.78 18.77
C PRO A 120 4.21 1.13 18.27
N SER A 121 3.93 0.88 16.99
CA SER A 121 2.63 1.11 16.36
C SER A 121 2.53 0.27 15.10
N LEU A 122 1.31 -0.13 14.71
CA LEU A 122 1.06 -0.82 13.45
C LEU A 122 -0.15 -0.22 12.74
N ASP A 123 0.09 0.36 11.56
CA ASP A 123 -0.98 0.81 10.67
C ASP A 123 -1.58 -0.39 9.92
N VAL A 124 -2.91 -0.52 9.94
CA VAL A 124 -3.64 -1.56 9.20
C VAL A 124 -4.47 -0.92 8.08
N ILE A 125 -4.20 -1.35 6.85
CA ILE A 125 -5.00 -1.05 5.67
C ILE A 125 -5.85 -2.27 5.35
N LYS A 126 -7.19 -2.14 5.37
CA LYS A 126 -8.06 -3.20 4.84
C LYS A 126 -8.42 -2.90 3.39
N THR A 127 -8.21 -3.87 2.51
CA THR A 127 -8.60 -3.75 1.10
C THR A 127 -10.05 -4.19 0.93
N ILE A 128 -10.79 -3.42 0.15
CA ILE A 128 -12.14 -3.74 -0.31
C ILE A 128 -12.11 -3.76 -1.84
N GLU A 129 -12.37 -4.93 -2.42
CA GLU A 129 -12.57 -5.08 -3.85
C GLU A 129 -13.93 -4.47 -4.24
N VAL A 130 -13.89 -3.45 -5.10
CA VAL A 130 -15.07 -2.69 -5.52
C VAL A 130 -15.46 -3.13 -6.93
N ASN A 131 -16.50 -3.95 -7.00
CA ASN A 131 -17.15 -4.37 -8.25
C ASN A 131 -18.45 -3.59 -8.49
N SER A 132 -19.05 -3.04 -7.45
CA SER A 132 -20.14 -2.07 -7.52
C SER A 132 -20.02 -1.02 -6.41
N TYR A 133 -20.77 0.09 -6.53
CA TYR A 133 -20.75 1.15 -5.51
C TYR A 133 -21.33 0.71 -4.16
N ASP A 134 -22.11 -0.39 -4.12
CA ASP A 134 -22.64 -0.95 -2.88
C ASP A 134 -21.52 -1.54 -2.01
N ASP A 135 -20.39 -1.94 -2.62
CA ASP A 135 -19.24 -2.52 -1.92
C ASP A 135 -18.59 -1.54 -0.94
N PHE A 136 -18.82 -0.22 -1.08
CA PHE A 136 -18.32 0.76 -0.10
C PHE A 136 -18.83 0.48 1.31
N SER A 137 -20.04 -0.08 1.44
CA SER A 137 -20.61 -0.45 2.74
C SER A 137 -19.81 -1.53 3.47
N LYS A 138 -19.02 -2.35 2.75
CA LYS A 138 -18.14 -3.38 3.33
C LYS A 138 -17.00 -2.79 4.15
N ALA A 139 -16.70 -1.50 3.99
CA ALA A 139 -15.70 -0.80 4.81
C ALA A 139 -16.22 -0.47 6.23
N LEU A 140 -17.54 -0.40 6.44
CA LEU A 140 -18.15 0.06 7.69
C LEU A 140 -17.73 -0.75 8.94
N PRO A 141 -17.67 -2.10 8.90
CA PRO A 141 -17.31 -2.89 10.07
C PRO A 141 -15.89 -2.62 10.58
N PHE A 142 -14.98 -2.14 9.73
CA PHE A 142 -13.57 -1.96 10.09
C PHE A 142 -13.30 -0.67 10.88
N LYS A 143 -14.30 0.18 11.11
CA LYS A 143 -14.17 1.40 11.92
C LYS A 143 -13.68 1.06 13.33
N GLY A 144 -12.54 1.63 13.71
CA GLY A 144 -11.91 1.39 15.02
C GLY A 144 -11.00 0.17 15.08
N HIS A 145 -10.96 -0.63 14.01
CA HIS A 145 -10.11 -1.82 13.88
C HIS A 145 -8.97 -1.56 12.88
N ALA A 146 -9.30 -1.08 11.68
CA ALA A 146 -8.34 -0.64 10.67
C ALA A 146 -8.10 0.88 10.75
N ASP A 147 -6.95 1.31 10.24
CA ASP A 147 -6.54 2.72 10.21
C ASP A 147 -6.87 3.36 8.86
N MET A 148 -6.87 2.56 7.78
CA MET A 148 -7.23 3.01 6.44
C MET A 148 -7.98 1.93 5.66
N ILE A 149 -8.72 2.37 4.65
CA ILE A 149 -9.31 1.49 3.63
C ILE A 149 -8.55 1.66 2.31
N PHE A 150 -8.33 0.56 1.60
CA PHE A 150 -7.92 0.60 0.20
C PHE A 150 -9.06 0.08 -0.67
N PHE A 151 -9.68 0.98 -1.44
CA PHE A 151 -10.65 0.58 -2.46
C PHE A 151 -9.92 0.18 -3.73
N ASN A 152 -9.88 -1.12 -4.00
CA ASN A 152 -9.33 -1.67 -5.23
C ASN A 152 -10.48 -1.81 -6.24
N PHE A 153 -10.54 -0.92 -7.22
CA PHE A 153 -11.64 -0.88 -8.16
C PHE A 153 -11.45 -1.86 -9.31
N ASN A 154 -12.55 -2.48 -9.71
CA ASN A 154 -12.65 -3.14 -10.99
C ASN A 154 -12.39 -2.11 -12.13
N PRO A 155 -11.54 -2.43 -13.13
CA PRO A 155 -11.24 -1.53 -14.24
C PRO A 155 -12.47 -0.97 -14.97
N ASP A 156 -13.58 -1.72 -15.04
CA ASP A 156 -14.80 -1.28 -15.70
C ASP A 156 -15.42 -0.04 -15.05
N LEU A 157 -15.23 0.14 -13.73
CA LEU A 157 -15.69 1.30 -12.98
C LEU A 157 -14.83 2.55 -13.25
N PHE A 158 -13.60 2.36 -13.73
CA PHE A 158 -12.73 3.45 -14.17
C PHE A 158 -12.69 3.63 -15.69
N SER A 159 -13.51 2.90 -16.44
CA SER A 159 -13.72 3.20 -17.85
C SER A 159 -14.20 4.65 -18.05
N THR A 160 -13.85 5.26 -19.18
CA THR A 160 -14.24 6.64 -19.52
C THR A 160 -15.73 6.91 -19.43
N GLN A 161 -16.57 5.88 -19.62
CA GLN A 161 -18.03 6.00 -19.52
C GLN A 161 -18.54 6.06 -18.08
N ASN A 162 -17.83 5.41 -17.14
CA ASN A 162 -18.24 5.29 -15.74
C ASN A 162 -17.47 6.21 -14.79
N LEU A 163 -16.33 6.76 -15.22
CA LEU A 163 -15.42 7.55 -14.39
C LEU A 163 -16.13 8.68 -13.61
N SER A 164 -16.99 9.46 -14.27
CA SER A 164 -17.76 10.53 -13.60
C SER A 164 -18.69 9.99 -12.51
N LYS A 165 -19.35 8.85 -12.75
CA LYS A 165 -20.22 8.21 -11.75
C LYS A 165 -19.40 7.70 -10.56
N THR A 166 -18.21 7.16 -10.81
CA THR A 166 -17.30 6.69 -9.77
C THR A 166 -16.80 7.84 -8.89
N VAL A 167 -16.40 8.97 -9.50
CA VAL A 167 -16.02 10.19 -8.76
C VAL A 167 -17.20 10.72 -7.94
N ASP A 168 -18.40 10.77 -8.51
CA ASP A 168 -19.61 11.18 -7.78
C ASP A 168 -19.93 10.26 -6.60
N ALA A 169 -19.79 8.94 -6.79
CA ALA A 169 -20.00 7.96 -5.73
C ALA A 169 -18.99 8.13 -4.59
N LEU A 170 -17.70 8.31 -4.93
CA LEU A 170 -16.63 8.58 -3.96
C LEU A 170 -16.88 9.90 -3.20
N ASN A 171 -17.38 10.93 -3.87
CA ASN A 171 -17.71 12.21 -3.23
C ASN A 171 -18.90 12.15 -2.28
N ARG A 172 -19.88 11.28 -2.55
CA ARG A 172 -21.08 11.10 -1.71
C ARG A 172 -20.86 10.12 -0.56
N PHE A 173 -19.87 9.24 -0.68
CA PHE A 173 -19.62 8.21 0.32
C PHE A 173 -19.09 8.83 1.62
N VAL A 174 -19.82 8.65 2.71
CA VAL A 174 -19.36 9.05 4.05
C VAL A 174 -18.52 7.91 4.61
N SER A 175 -17.22 7.94 4.33
CA SER A 175 -16.31 6.89 4.79
C SER A 175 -16.08 7.00 6.30
N PRO A 176 -16.10 5.88 7.04
CA PRO A 176 -15.78 5.87 8.46
C PRO A 176 -14.28 6.02 8.74
N LEU A 177 -13.46 5.77 7.72
CA LEU A 177 -12.01 5.72 7.77
C LEU A 177 -11.43 6.48 6.56
N PRO A 178 -10.23 7.04 6.69
CA PRO A 178 -9.53 7.57 5.53
C PRO A 178 -9.24 6.45 4.52
N PHE A 179 -9.27 6.77 3.23
CA PHE A 179 -9.16 5.76 2.18
C PHE A 179 -8.21 6.14 1.03
N LEU A 180 -7.60 5.11 0.47
CA LEU A 180 -6.84 5.14 -0.78
C LEU A 180 -7.66 4.50 -1.90
N VAL A 181 -7.40 4.92 -3.12
CA VAL A 181 -8.03 4.40 -4.34
C VAL A 181 -6.96 3.80 -5.26
N GLY A 182 -7.29 2.70 -5.92
CA GLY A 182 -6.44 1.99 -6.87
C GLY A 182 -7.24 1.03 -7.73
N GLY A 183 -6.55 0.23 -8.52
CA GLY A 183 -7.16 -0.60 -9.56
C GLY A 183 -6.89 0.02 -10.93
N LEU A 184 -5.88 -0.51 -11.61
CA LEU A 184 -5.39 -0.10 -12.96
C LEU A 184 -5.66 1.37 -13.31
N ILE A 185 -4.95 2.27 -12.61
CA ILE A 185 -5.08 3.70 -12.85
C ILE A 185 -4.16 4.09 -14.01
N ASP A 186 -4.75 4.56 -15.11
CA ASP A 186 -4.03 5.21 -16.20
C ASP A 186 -4.01 6.73 -16.06
N THR A 187 -3.26 7.39 -16.94
CA THR A 187 -3.12 8.86 -16.91
C THR A 187 -4.42 9.62 -17.19
N THR A 188 -5.39 9.02 -17.90
CA THR A 188 -6.69 9.64 -18.15
C THR A 188 -7.56 9.66 -16.90
N ILE A 189 -7.49 8.61 -16.08
CA ILE A 189 -8.24 8.49 -14.83
C ILE A 189 -7.75 9.51 -13.78
N LEU A 190 -6.43 9.76 -13.72
CA LEU A 190 -5.82 10.65 -12.71
C LEU A 190 -6.44 12.04 -12.64
N ASN A 191 -6.76 12.64 -13.79
CA ASN A 191 -7.34 13.98 -13.83
C ASN A 191 -8.70 14.02 -13.15
N SER A 192 -9.52 12.98 -13.31
CA SER A 192 -10.84 12.93 -12.71
C SER A 192 -10.77 12.63 -11.20
N LEU A 193 -9.75 11.88 -10.75
CA LEU A 193 -9.56 11.62 -9.32
C LEU A 193 -9.21 12.88 -8.52
N ARG A 194 -8.67 13.93 -9.16
CA ARG A 194 -8.48 15.25 -8.52
C ARG A 194 -9.78 15.95 -8.16
N GLU A 195 -10.88 15.59 -8.82
CA GLU A 195 -12.20 16.17 -8.56
C GLU A 195 -12.88 15.55 -7.32
N ILE A 196 -12.26 14.53 -6.71
CA ILE A 196 -12.70 13.97 -5.44
C ILE A 196 -12.42 15.00 -4.34
N LYS A 197 -13.49 15.50 -3.74
CA LYS A 197 -13.54 16.46 -2.64
C LYS A 197 -13.89 15.82 -1.29
N ASN A 198 -13.96 14.50 -1.25
CA ASN A 198 -14.21 13.75 -0.02
C ASN A 198 -13.03 13.95 0.94
N GLU A 199 -13.28 14.44 2.16
CA GLU A 199 -12.25 14.67 3.16
C GLU A 199 -11.55 13.39 3.62
N ALA A 200 -12.22 12.24 3.53
CA ALA A 200 -11.63 10.95 3.85
C ALA A 200 -10.72 10.41 2.72
N PHE A 201 -10.75 11.00 1.52
CA PHE A 201 -9.87 10.58 0.44
C PHE A 201 -8.43 11.03 0.69
N LEU A 202 -7.53 10.07 0.92
CA LEU A 202 -6.13 10.36 1.17
C LEU A 202 -5.31 10.44 -0.11
N GLY A 203 -5.59 9.58 -1.08
CA GLY A 203 -4.82 9.52 -2.31
C GLY A 203 -4.83 8.14 -2.96
N LEU A 204 -3.71 7.80 -3.60
CA LEU A 204 -3.65 6.69 -4.55
C LEU A 204 -2.76 5.56 -4.05
N ASN A 205 -3.14 4.33 -4.39
CA ASN A 205 -2.33 3.14 -4.22
C ASN A 205 -2.08 2.52 -5.60
N VAL A 206 -0.80 2.50 -6.00
CA VAL A 206 -0.40 2.06 -7.34
C VAL A 206 0.50 0.83 -7.28
N ASP A 207 0.37 -0.07 -8.26
CA ASP A 207 1.20 -1.27 -8.39
C ASP A 207 1.72 -1.46 -9.83
N SER A 208 1.05 -2.28 -10.63
CA SER A 208 1.52 -2.74 -11.94
C SER A 208 1.46 -1.66 -13.02
N GLU A 209 0.58 -0.67 -12.87
CA GLU A 209 0.36 0.43 -13.81
C GLU A 209 1.61 1.31 -14.02
N ILE A 210 2.46 1.39 -13.00
CA ILE A 210 3.72 2.15 -13.05
C ILE A 210 4.92 1.23 -13.27
N GLU A 211 4.74 0.03 -13.84
CA GLU A 211 5.86 -0.85 -14.20
C GLU A 211 6.36 -0.60 -15.64
N THR A 212 7.67 -0.80 -15.84
CA THR A 212 8.28 -0.94 -17.18
C THR A 212 8.30 -2.41 -17.62
N LYS A 213 8.57 -3.30 -16.66
CA LYS A 213 8.49 -4.76 -16.73
C LYS A 213 8.02 -5.26 -15.37
N GLU A 214 7.50 -6.47 -15.31
CA GLU A 214 7.06 -7.08 -14.05
C GLU A 214 8.13 -6.89 -12.96
N ARG A 215 7.73 -6.38 -11.78
CA ARG A 215 8.59 -6.12 -10.60
C ARG A 215 9.56 -4.94 -10.72
N LEU A 216 9.55 -4.17 -11.81
CA LEU A 216 10.39 -2.99 -11.99
C LEU A 216 9.54 -1.73 -12.22
N LYS A 217 9.45 -0.89 -11.19
CA LYS A 217 8.74 0.40 -11.26
C LYS A 217 9.49 1.39 -12.15
N ASP A 218 8.71 2.09 -12.97
CA ASP A 218 9.12 3.18 -13.83
C ASP A 218 9.17 4.49 -13.02
N ILE A 219 10.38 4.99 -12.81
CA ILE A 219 10.62 6.20 -12.02
C ILE A 219 10.08 7.45 -12.73
N GLU A 220 10.09 7.50 -14.06
CA GLU A 220 9.59 8.67 -14.79
C GLU A 220 8.06 8.71 -14.79
N LYS A 221 7.38 7.55 -14.90
CA LYS A 221 5.93 7.47 -14.65
C LYS A 221 5.58 7.87 -13.22
N LEU A 222 6.35 7.42 -12.23
CA LEU A 222 6.14 7.78 -10.83
C LEU A 222 6.27 9.30 -10.61
N LYS A 223 7.31 9.94 -11.15
CA LYS A 223 7.48 11.40 -11.07
C LYS A 223 6.34 12.15 -11.73
N SER A 224 5.91 11.67 -12.91
CA SER A 224 4.78 12.26 -13.62
C SER A 224 3.53 12.19 -12.74
N LEU A 225 3.24 11.03 -12.17
CA LEU A 225 2.13 10.81 -11.24
C LEU A 225 2.22 11.73 -10.01
N GLN A 226 3.39 11.91 -9.41
CA GLN A 226 3.58 12.81 -8.27
C GLN A 226 3.34 14.28 -8.62
N GLN A 227 3.72 14.73 -9.83
CA GLN A 227 3.38 16.08 -10.30
C GLN A 227 1.88 16.24 -10.55
N PHE A 228 1.17 15.13 -10.77
CA PHE A 228 -0.28 15.09 -10.84
C PHE A 228 -0.97 15.06 -9.46
N LEU A 229 -0.28 14.88 -8.34
CA LEU A 229 -0.87 14.88 -6.99
C LEU A 229 -0.69 16.21 -6.26
#